data_AF-A0A3B8UZQ5-F1
#
_entry.id   AF-A0A3B8UZQ5-F1
#
_cell.length_a   1.000
_cell.length_b   1.000
_cell.length_c   1.000
_cell.angle_alpha   90.00
_cell.angle_beta   90.00
_cell.angle_gamma   90.00
#
_symmetry.space_group_name_H-M   'P 1'
#
loop_
_entity.id
_entity.type
_entity.pdbx_description
1 polymer ?
#
loop_
_entity_poly.entity_id
_entity_poly.type
_entity_poly.pdbx_seq_one_letter_code
_entity_poly.pdbx_strand_id
1 'polypeptide(L)'
;MRTLGTFIFVRLVPMLLACVPVAADGPVRPNHDYVVVSSHRCRATDGWRQVVGALAAKHDAKMLFFDESPSELLPALQRLRPRMIGVVAMPDEAGRDRVGAFNRTFRRIIDDPWLDARWGLVTGAAWADAMEVVRATTPLIVRRLMANTPVPFGPVADGVYFDEGVAGRRMERTNGGEPVEVIGDIEIVDDFVAAFNDDPP
;
A
#
# COMPACT_ATOMS: atom_id res chain seq x y z
N MET A 1 -76.31 24.15 24.06
CA MET A 1 -75.96 24.92 25.27
C MET A 1 -74.61 24.41 25.76
N ARG A 2 -73.61 25.31 25.81
CA ARG A 2 -72.23 25.13 26.34
C ARG A 2 -71.27 24.20 25.56
N THR A 3 -70.42 24.78 24.69
CA THR A 3 -68.96 25.01 24.86
C THR A 3 -68.14 23.77 25.22
N LEU A 4 -67.17 23.42 24.38
CA LEU A 4 -65.75 23.31 24.75
C LEU A 4 -64.90 23.22 23.47
N GLY A 5 -64.05 24.23 23.25
CA GLY A 5 -63.06 24.24 22.18
C GLY A 5 -61.85 23.40 22.58
N THR A 6 -61.38 22.55 21.67
CA THR A 6 -60.13 21.80 21.84
C THR A 6 -59.07 22.45 20.96
N PHE A 7 -58.17 23.19 21.61
CA PHE A 7 -56.95 23.71 21.00
C PHE A 7 -56.01 22.54 20.69
N ILE A 8 -55.72 22.31 19.40
CA ILE A 8 -54.67 21.37 18.97
C ILE A 8 -53.32 22.09 19.12
N PHE A 9 -52.59 21.75 20.18
CA PHE A 9 -51.19 22.15 20.34
C PHE A 9 -50.31 21.21 19.49
N VAL A 10 -49.92 21.67 18.30
CA VAL A 10 -48.90 20.97 17.49
C VAL A 10 -47.55 21.14 18.19
N ARG A 11 -47.07 20.09 18.85
CA ARG A 11 -45.69 20.03 19.36
C ARG A 11 -44.75 19.74 18.20
N LEU A 12 -44.09 20.78 17.69
CA LEU A 12 -42.88 20.67 16.87
C LEU A 12 -41.76 20.10 17.75
N VAL A 13 -41.38 18.85 17.50
CA VAL A 13 -40.18 18.22 18.07
C VAL A 13 -39.00 18.60 17.17
N PRO A 14 -37.96 19.31 17.65
CA PRO A 14 -36.77 19.52 16.86
C PRO A 14 -35.99 18.20 16.83
N MET A 15 -35.93 17.57 15.65
CA MET A 15 -35.10 16.41 15.40
C MET A 15 -33.64 16.88 15.36
N LEU A 16 -33.00 16.90 16.53
CA LEU A 16 -31.55 17.08 16.64
C LEU A 16 -30.89 15.89 15.94
N LEU A 17 -30.33 16.14 14.76
CA LEU A 17 -29.47 15.20 14.06
C LEU A 17 -28.15 15.10 14.85
N ALA A 18 -28.11 14.20 15.83
CA ALA A 18 -26.87 13.86 16.51
C ALA A 18 -25.95 13.15 15.51
N CYS A 19 -24.99 13.90 14.96
CA CYS A 19 -23.89 13.34 14.18
C CYS A 19 -23.01 12.56 15.17
N VAL A 20 -23.26 11.25 15.29
CA VAL A 20 -22.39 10.36 16.05
C VAL A 20 -21.10 10.23 15.24
N PRO A 21 -19.94 10.70 15.73
CA PRO A 21 -18.69 10.37 15.09
C PRO A 21 -18.52 8.86 15.22
N VAL A 22 -18.61 8.14 14.10
CA VAL A 22 -18.17 6.74 14.04
C VAL A 22 -16.65 6.77 14.15
N ALA A 23 -16.15 6.79 15.39
CA ALA A 23 -14.80 6.34 15.66
C ALA A 23 -14.75 4.87 15.26
N ALA A 24 -13.92 4.52 14.29
CA ALA A 24 -13.69 3.15 13.86
C ALA A 24 -12.83 2.40 14.90
N ASP A 25 -13.24 2.41 16.17
CA ASP A 25 -12.65 1.61 17.24
C ASP A 25 -13.33 0.23 17.27
N GLY A 26 -13.32 -0.46 16.12
CA GLY A 26 -13.61 -1.88 16.11
C GLY A 26 -12.52 -2.63 16.88
N PRO A 27 -12.85 -3.69 17.65
CA PRO A 27 -11.82 -4.47 18.35
C PRO A 27 -10.84 -5.03 17.31
N VAL A 28 -9.57 -4.64 17.41
CA VAL A 28 -8.47 -5.30 16.70
C VAL A 28 -8.46 -6.74 17.18
N ARG A 29 -8.94 -7.66 16.33
CA ARG A 29 -8.83 -9.09 16.60
C ARG A 29 -7.40 -9.52 16.25
N PRO A 30 -6.78 -10.41 17.04
CA PRO A 30 -5.51 -11.04 16.66
C PRO A 30 -5.62 -11.65 15.27
N ASN A 31 -4.87 -11.08 14.33
CA ASN A 31 -4.81 -11.59 12.97
C ASN A 31 -3.66 -12.58 12.89
N HIS A 32 -3.91 -13.82 13.31
CA HIS A 32 -2.94 -14.90 13.22
C HIS A 32 -2.48 -15.18 11.78
N ASP A 33 -3.15 -14.62 10.78
CA ASP A 33 -2.78 -14.74 9.38
C ASP A 33 -1.75 -13.70 8.92
N TYR A 34 -1.41 -12.70 9.75
CA TYR A 34 -0.46 -11.63 9.40
C TYR A 34 0.81 -11.69 10.25
N VAL A 35 1.97 -11.69 9.58
CA VAL A 35 3.28 -11.61 10.23
C VAL A 35 4.05 -10.42 9.68
N VAL A 36 4.72 -9.68 10.55
CA VAL A 36 5.66 -8.63 10.16
C VAL A 36 7.07 -9.19 10.18
N VAL A 37 7.81 -8.98 9.09
CA VAL A 37 9.20 -9.42 8.92
C VAL A 37 10.11 -8.22 8.73
N SER A 38 11.26 -8.21 9.40
CA SER A 38 12.28 -7.17 9.20
C SER A 38 13.69 -7.69 9.53
N SER A 39 14.74 -6.99 9.10
CA SER A 39 16.10 -7.32 9.58
C SER A 39 16.29 -6.83 11.02
N HIS A 40 17.20 -7.46 11.77
CA HIS A 40 17.62 -6.95 13.06
C HIS A 40 18.20 -5.53 12.95
N ARG A 41 18.91 -5.22 11.85
CA ARG A 41 19.44 -3.88 11.56
C ARG A 41 18.33 -2.83 11.46
N CYS A 42 17.31 -3.09 10.66
CA CYS A 42 16.13 -2.22 10.51
C CYS A 42 15.40 -2.02 11.85
N ARG A 43 15.27 -3.08 12.65
CA ARG A 43 14.67 -3.01 14.00
C ARG A 43 15.52 -2.23 15.01
N ALA A 44 16.84 -2.17 14.82
CA ALA A 44 17.74 -1.43 15.70
C ALA A 44 17.78 0.07 15.38
N THR A 45 17.50 0.48 14.14
CA THR A 45 17.50 1.88 13.71
C THR A 45 16.22 2.60 14.17
N ASP A 46 16.35 3.68 14.94
CA ASP A 46 15.23 4.30 15.69
C ASP A 46 13.95 4.58 14.87
N GLY A 47 14.04 5.31 13.76
CA GLY A 47 12.86 5.64 12.94
C GLY A 47 12.20 4.38 12.34
N TRP A 48 13.02 3.47 11.81
CA TRP A 48 12.55 2.21 11.23
C TRP A 48 11.99 1.23 12.27
N ARG A 49 12.53 1.22 13.49
CA ARG A 49 11.99 0.50 14.64
C ARG A 49 10.53 0.86 14.89
N GLN A 50 10.19 2.14 14.74
CA GLN A 50 8.82 2.63 14.89
C GLN A 50 7.93 2.17 13.74
N VAL A 51 8.41 2.18 12.49
CA VAL A 51 7.66 1.67 11.32
C VAL A 51 7.29 0.21 11.51
N VAL A 52 8.26 -0.64 11.91
CA VAL A 52 8.04 -2.06 12.20
C VAL A 52 6.97 -2.23 13.28
N GLY A 53 7.11 -1.49 14.39
CA GLY A 53 6.17 -1.58 15.52
C GLY A 53 4.76 -1.11 15.15
N ALA A 54 4.65 -0.03 14.38
CA ALA A 54 3.37 0.50 13.93
C ALA A 54 2.64 -0.45 12.98
N LEU A 55 3.36 -1.08 12.03
CA LEU A 55 2.77 -2.07 11.13
C LEU A 55 2.29 -3.31 11.90
N ALA A 56 3.10 -3.78 12.85
CA ALA A 56 2.74 -4.90 13.70
C ALA A 56 1.50 -4.60 14.55
N ALA A 57 1.45 -3.41 15.17
CA ALA A 57 0.30 -2.98 15.97
C ALA A 57 -0.97 -2.82 15.12
N LYS A 58 -0.87 -2.26 13.91
CA LYS A 58 -2.00 -2.08 12.98
C LYS A 58 -2.71 -3.39 12.65
N HIS A 59 -1.96 -4.50 12.62
CA HIS A 59 -2.47 -5.81 12.23
C HIS A 59 -2.54 -6.82 13.38
N ASP A 60 -2.22 -6.42 14.62
CA ASP A 60 -2.00 -7.32 15.76
C ASP A 60 -1.14 -8.54 15.38
N ALA A 61 -0.03 -8.24 14.71
CA ALA A 61 0.81 -9.22 14.03
C ALA A 61 2.05 -9.58 14.86
N LYS A 62 2.44 -10.86 14.77
CA LYS A 62 3.73 -11.31 15.30
C LYS A 62 4.87 -10.73 14.46
N MET A 63 5.91 -10.24 15.11
CA MET A 63 7.15 -9.79 14.45
C MET A 63 8.18 -10.93 14.41
N LEU A 64 8.84 -11.10 13.27
CA LEU A 64 9.97 -12.00 13.06
C LEU A 64 11.16 -11.20 12.52
N PHE A 65 12.36 -11.56 12.96
CA PHE A 65 13.60 -10.86 12.61
C PHE A 65 14.66 -11.84 12.13
N PHE A 66 15.44 -11.41 11.13
CA PHE A 66 16.59 -12.15 10.59
C PHE A 66 17.83 -11.25 10.62
N ASP A 67 19.00 -11.86 10.62
CA ASP A 67 20.27 -11.13 10.58
C ASP A 67 20.75 -10.98 9.13
N GLU A 68 21.03 -12.09 8.45
CA GLU A 68 21.68 -12.07 7.14
C GLU A 68 20.71 -12.32 5.99
N SER A 69 19.74 -13.23 6.16
CA SER A 69 18.87 -13.71 5.09
C SER A 69 17.44 -14.02 5.58
N PRO A 70 16.39 -13.69 4.81
CA PRO A 70 15.02 -14.07 5.15
C PRO A 70 14.82 -15.58 5.31
N SER A 71 15.68 -16.41 4.69
CA SER A 71 15.61 -17.87 4.78
C SER A 71 15.73 -18.41 6.20
N GLU A 72 16.38 -17.65 7.10
CA GLU A 72 16.45 -17.95 8.54
C GLU A 72 15.06 -18.04 9.18
N LEU A 73 14.08 -17.32 8.62
CA LEU A 73 12.71 -17.29 9.13
C LEU A 73 11.90 -18.52 8.71
N LEU A 74 12.39 -19.33 7.77
CA LEU A 74 11.60 -20.42 7.18
C LEU A 74 11.00 -21.37 8.22
N PRO A 75 11.74 -21.88 9.24
CA PRO A 75 11.16 -22.75 10.25
C PRO A 75 10.06 -22.07 11.09
N ALA A 76 10.18 -20.77 11.34
CA ALA A 76 9.16 -20.01 12.06
C ALA A 76 7.91 -19.81 11.18
N LEU A 77 8.10 -19.46 9.90
CA LEU A 77 7.03 -19.27 8.93
C LEU A 77 6.26 -20.57 8.67
N GLN A 78 6.95 -21.71 8.54
CA GLN A 78 6.32 -23.04 8.36
C GLN A 78 5.44 -23.45 9.54
N ARG A 79 5.80 -23.04 10.77
CA ARG A 79 4.97 -23.27 11.96
C ARG A 79 3.77 -22.33 12.03
N LEU A 80 3.93 -21.07 11.62
CA LEU A 80 2.87 -20.06 11.70
C LEU A 80 1.89 -20.14 10.53
N ARG A 81 2.35 -20.56 9.35
CA ARG A 81 1.60 -20.58 8.08
C ARG A 81 0.79 -19.30 7.84
N PRO A 82 1.42 -18.11 7.86
CA PRO A 82 0.70 -16.86 7.69
C PRO A 82 0.14 -16.76 6.27
N ARG A 83 -1.06 -16.20 6.10
CA ARG A 83 -1.61 -15.88 4.76
C ARG A 83 -1.08 -14.57 4.20
N MET A 84 -0.62 -13.68 5.08
CA MET A 84 -0.13 -12.35 4.76
C MET A 84 1.20 -12.06 5.46
N ILE A 85 2.15 -11.49 4.74
CA ILE A 85 3.44 -11.08 5.29
C ILE A 85 3.71 -9.62 4.94
N GLY A 86 3.85 -8.78 5.96
CA GLY A 86 4.32 -7.40 5.82
C GLY A 86 5.82 -7.33 6.04
N VAL A 87 6.60 -7.03 5.01
CA VAL A 87 8.03 -6.82 5.15
C VAL A 87 8.30 -5.34 5.39
N VAL A 88 9.14 -5.00 6.36
CA VAL A 88 9.65 -3.64 6.56
C VAL A 88 11.16 -3.64 6.38
N ALA A 89 11.66 -2.83 5.47
CA ALA A 89 13.09 -2.73 5.18
C ALA A 89 13.53 -1.30 4.89
N MET A 90 14.76 -0.98 5.26
CA MET A 90 15.40 0.28 4.89
C MET A 90 15.67 0.32 3.37
N PRO A 91 15.79 1.52 2.75
CA PRO A 91 15.95 1.64 1.30
C PRO A 91 17.18 0.89 0.76
N ASP A 92 18.28 0.87 1.52
CA ASP A 92 19.50 0.13 1.17
C ASP A 92 19.39 -1.39 1.37
N GLU A 93 18.36 -1.86 2.08
CA GLU A 93 18.04 -3.30 2.22
C GLU A 93 17.04 -3.77 1.17
N ALA A 94 16.26 -2.87 0.57
CA ALA A 94 15.17 -3.16 -0.35
C ALA A 94 15.62 -3.50 -1.80
N GLY A 95 16.88 -3.92 -1.97
CA GLY A 95 17.46 -4.24 -3.28
C GLY A 95 16.91 -5.54 -3.90
N ARG A 96 17.19 -5.71 -5.21
CA ARG A 96 16.76 -6.85 -6.04
C ARG A 96 17.05 -8.21 -5.38
N ASP A 97 18.26 -8.40 -4.88
CA ASP A 97 18.68 -9.69 -4.32
C ASP A 97 17.93 -10.02 -3.03
N ARG A 98 17.71 -9.02 -2.18
CA ARG A 98 16.93 -9.16 -0.95
C ARG A 98 15.46 -9.48 -1.26
N VAL A 99 14.85 -8.74 -2.19
CA VAL A 99 13.48 -8.98 -2.66
C VAL A 99 13.33 -10.38 -3.26
N GLY A 100 14.34 -10.83 -4.02
CA GLY A 100 14.41 -12.20 -4.53
C GLY A 100 14.49 -13.25 -3.41
N ALA A 101 15.24 -12.97 -2.34
CA ALA A 101 15.35 -13.85 -1.18
C ALA A 101 14.03 -13.97 -0.40
N PHE A 102 13.28 -12.87 -0.23
CA PHE A 102 11.92 -12.91 0.32
C PHE A 102 11.00 -13.77 -0.55
N ASN A 103 10.98 -13.51 -1.86
CA ASN A 103 10.17 -14.25 -2.82
C ASN A 103 10.42 -15.77 -2.80
N ARG A 104 11.67 -16.20 -2.67
CA ARG A 104 12.04 -17.62 -2.58
C ARG A 104 11.67 -18.24 -1.24
N THR A 105 11.85 -17.48 -0.15
CA THR A 105 11.55 -17.96 1.21
C THR A 105 10.05 -18.16 1.41
N PHE A 106 9.23 -17.20 0.97
CA PHE A 106 7.79 -17.23 1.18
C PHE A 106 7.03 -18.20 0.26
N ARG A 107 7.71 -18.84 -0.71
CA ARG A 107 7.19 -19.93 -1.56
C ARG A 107 7.61 -21.33 -1.08
N ARG A 108 8.20 -21.42 0.11
CA ARG A 108 8.68 -22.68 0.70
C ARG A 108 8.04 -22.94 2.08
N ILE A 109 7.06 -22.12 2.45
CA ILE A 109 6.32 -22.23 3.71
C ILE A 109 5.46 -23.50 3.70
N ILE A 110 4.93 -23.88 2.53
CA ILE A 110 4.21 -25.14 2.32
C ILE A 110 4.86 -25.86 1.13
N ASP A 111 4.79 -27.19 1.13
CA ASP A 111 5.31 -28.03 0.03
C ASP A 111 4.21 -28.25 -1.01
N ASP A 112 3.94 -27.21 -1.80
CA ASP A 112 3.00 -27.26 -2.92
C ASP A 112 3.40 -26.25 -4.03
N PRO A 113 2.80 -26.31 -5.24
CA PRO A 113 3.22 -25.47 -6.37
C PRO A 113 2.66 -24.03 -6.34
N TRP A 114 1.85 -23.66 -5.35
CA TRP A 114 1.14 -22.39 -5.27
C TRP A 114 1.87 -21.35 -4.40
N LEU A 115 1.29 -20.15 -4.31
CA LEU A 115 1.80 -19.10 -3.45
C LEU A 115 1.36 -19.36 -2.00
N ASP A 116 2.32 -19.54 -1.10
CA ASP A 116 1.98 -19.83 0.31
C ASP A 116 1.43 -18.61 1.07
N ALA A 117 1.93 -17.41 0.74
CA ALA A 117 1.54 -16.17 1.41
C ALA A 117 1.52 -14.97 0.45
N ARG A 118 0.52 -14.10 0.60
CA ARG A 118 0.52 -12.77 -0.01
C ARG A 118 1.49 -11.89 0.78
N TRP A 119 2.31 -11.10 0.11
CA TRP A 119 3.27 -10.26 0.83
C TRP A 119 3.48 -8.93 0.13
N GLY A 120 3.88 -7.94 0.93
CA GLY A 120 4.22 -6.60 0.48
C GLY A 120 5.43 -6.07 1.23
N LEU A 121 6.14 -5.12 0.61
CA LEU A 121 7.29 -4.44 1.18
C LEU A 121 6.92 -3.00 1.50
N VAL A 122 7.09 -2.61 2.76
CA VAL A 122 6.99 -1.22 3.23
C VAL A 122 8.40 -0.67 3.35
N THR A 123 8.69 0.34 2.54
CA THR A 123 9.97 1.06 2.51
C THR A 123 9.75 2.52 2.06
N GLY A 124 10.79 3.32 2.01
CA GLY A 124 10.77 4.75 1.70
C GLY A 124 12.18 5.33 1.65
N ALA A 125 12.34 6.53 1.08
CA ALA A 125 13.63 7.22 1.07
C ALA A 125 14.08 7.54 2.50
N ALA A 126 13.12 7.89 3.36
CA ALA A 126 13.26 7.98 4.79
C ALA A 126 12.20 7.11 5.51
N TRP A 127 12.39 6.91 6.81
CA TRP A 127 11.42 6.19 7.64
C TRP A 127 10.06 6.90 7.74
N ALA A 128 10.04 8.23 7.56
CA ALA A 128 8.82 9.03 7.62
C ALA A 128 7.88 8.67 6.46
N ASP A 129 8.39 8.55 5.23
CA ASP A 129 7.63 8.15 4.05
C ASP A 129 7.01 6.76 4.23
N ALA A 130 7.82 5.81 4.74
CA ALA A 130 7.33 4.47 5.07
C ALA A 130 6.25 4.50 6.16
N MET A 131 6.36 5.40 7.14
CA MET A 131 5.37 5.58 8.20
C MET A 131 4.04 6.14 7.68
N GLU A 132 4.05 6.99 6.65
CA GLU A 132 2.82 7.47 6.02
C GLU A 132 2.00 6.30 5.44
N VAL A 133 2.66 5.38 4.75
CA VAL A 133 2.03 4.15 4.23
C VAL A 133 1.45 3.29 5.36
N VAL A 134 2.20 3.12 6.45
CA VAL A 134 1.72 2.34 7.61
C VAL A 134 0.52 3.01 8.27
N ARG A 135 0.53 4.34 8.43
CA ARG A 135 -0.55 5.10 9.08
C ARG A 135 -1.78 5.30 8.22
N ALA A 136 -1.70 5.09 6.91
CA ALA A 136 -2.85 5.22 6.02
C ALA A 136 -4.01 4.33 6.48
N THR A 137 -5.12 4.96 6.88
CA THR A 137 -6.38 4.29 7.27
C THR A 137 -7.41 4.31 6.14
N THR A 138 -7.18 5.14 5.14
CA THR A 138 -7.92 5.15 3.87
C THR A 138 -7.07 4.53 2.76
N PRO A 139 -7.68 3.95 1.72
CA PRO A 139 -6.94 3.48 0.56
C PRO A 139 -6.06 4.58 -0.04
N LEU A 140 -4.82 4.24 -0.39
CA LEU A 140 -3.97 5.11 -1.20
C LEU A 140 -4.53 5.15 -2.63
N ILE A 141 -4.72 6.35 -3.16
CA ILE A 141 -5.27 6.56 -4.51
C ILE A 141 -4.12 6.88 -5.46
N VAL A 142 -3.91 6.02 -6.45
CA VAL A 142 -2.97 6.27 -7.55
C VAL A 142 -3.56 7.36 -8.44
N ARG A 143 -2.96 8.55 -8.43
CA ARG A 143 -3.41 9.71 -9.21
C ARG A 143 -2.76 9.82 -10.58
N ARG A 144 -1.54 9.28 -10.69
CA ARG A 144 -0.72 9.31 -11.89
C ARG A 144 -0.01 7.98 -12.08
N LEU A 145 0.18 7.57 -13.33
CA LEU A 145 0.96 6.40 -13.70
C LEU A 145 2.11 6.76 -14.62
N MET A 146 3.18 5.99 -14.53
CA MET A 146 4.25 5.96 -15.53
C MET A 146 4.55 4.49 -15.81
N ALA A 147 4.58 4.09 -17.07
CA ALA A 147 4.82 2.70 -17.47
C ALA A 147 5.69 2.61 -18.73
N ASN A 148 6.39 1.49 -18.89
CA ASN A 148 7.07 1.11 -20.13
C ASN A 148 6.29 0.06 -20.95
N THR A 149 5.23 -0.48 -20.37
CA THR A 149 4.28 -1.37 -21.04
C THR A 149 3.00 -0.58 -21.28
N PRO A 150 2.37 -0.69 -22.46
CA PRO A 150 1.07 -0.10 -22.70
C PRO A 150 0.05 -0.52 -21.64
N VAL A 151 -0.47 0.46 -20.90
CA VAL A 151 -1.48 0.26 -19.86
C VAL A 151 -2.70 1.11 -20.14
N PRO A 152 -3.92 0.61 -19.84
CA PRO A 152 -5.10 1.45 -19.95
C PRO A 152 -5.05 2.57 -18.92
N PHE A 153 -5.28 3.81 -19.35
CA PHE A 153 -5.43 4.96 -18.45
C PHE A 153 -6.69 4.92 -17.58
N GLY A 154 -7.62 3.98 -17.81
CA GLY A 154 -8.92 3.91 -17.13
C GLY A 154 -8.90 4.19 -15.61
N PRO A 155 -8.02 3.56 -14.81
CA PRO A 155 -8.02 3.74 -13.35
C PRO A 155 -7.28 5.00 -12.86
N VAL A 156 -6.69 5.80 -13.74
CA VAL A 156 -5.80 6.91 -13.35
C VAL A 156 -6.08 8.17 -14.19
N ALA A 157 -6.15 9.33 -13.53
CA ALA A 157 -6.46 10.59 -14.20
C ALA A 157 -5.35 10.99 -15.18
N ASP A 158 -4.09 10.82 -14.77
CA ASP A 158 -2.92 11.27 -15.52
C ASP A 158 -1.91 10.15 -15.72
N GLY A 159 -1.05 10.31 -16.72
CA GLY A 159 0.15 9.51 -16.81
C GLY A 159 0.76 9.48 -18.19
N VAL A 160 1.86 8.74 -18.28
CA VAL A 160 2.52 8.43 -19.54
C VAL A 160 2.83 6.95 -19.57
N TYR A 161 2.66 6.32 -20.73
CA TYR A 161 3.33 5.06 -20.98
C TYR A 161 4.17 5.14 -22.25
N PHE A 162 5.37 4.58 -22.17
CA PHE A 162 6.24 4.34 -23.30
C PHE A 162 5.87 2.97 -23.87
N ASP A 163 5.75 2.85 -25.19
CA ASP A 163 5.25 1.64 -25.85
C ASP A 163 6.42 0.69 -26.17
N GLU A 164 6.49 -0.46 -25.51
CA GLU A 164 7.50 -1.49 -25.81
C GLU A 164 7.28 -2.21 -27.16
N GLY A 165 6.08 -2.12 -27.74
CA GLY A 165 5.72 -2.76 -29.01
C GLY A 165 5.93 -1.88 -30.24
N VAL A 166 5.99 -0.55 -30.07
CA VAL A 166 6.19 0.42 -31.15
C VAL A 166 7.27 1.41 -30.77
N ALA A 167 8.44 1.30 -31.42
CA ALA A 167 9.59 2.14 -31.13
C ALA A 167 9.27 3.65 -31.25
N GLY A 168 9.69 4.42 -30.25
CA GLY A 168 9.48 5.87 -30.16
C GLY A 168 8.04 6.30 -29.85
N ARG A 169 7.09 5.36 -29.77
CA ARG A 169 5.71 5.68 -29.39
C ARG A 169 5.58 5.81 -27.88
N ARG A 170 4.86 6.84 -27.45
CA ARG A 170 4.32 6.95 -26.09
C ARG A 170 2.91 7.53 -26.14
N MET A 171 2.16 7.25 -25.09
CA MET A 171 0.85 7.87 -24.88
C MET A 171 0.89 8.69 -23.60
N GLU A 172 0.31 9.87 -23.65
CA GLU A 172 0.24 10.81 -22.54
C GLU A 172 -1.21 11.15 -22.24
N ARG A 173 -1.55 11.28 -20.96
CA ARG A 173 -2.85 11.77 -20.50
C ARG A 173 -2.64 12.77 -19.37
N THR A 174 -3.28 13.92 -19.50
CA THR A 174 -3.17 15.01 -18.52
C THR A 174 -4.57 15.55 -18.18
N ASN A 175 -4.79 15.84 -16.91
CA ASN A 175 -6.04 16.35 -16.34
C ASN A 175 -7.27 15.48 -16.66
N GLY A 176 -7.10 14.16 -16.76
CA GLY A 176 -8.20 13.25 -17.11
C GLY A 176 -8.75 13.42 -18.54
N GLY A 177 -8.05 14.15 -19.42
CA GLY A 177 -8.43 14.34 -20.82
C GLY A 177 -8.33 13.07 -21.67
N GLU A 178 -8.51 13.22 -22.99
CA GLU A 178 -8.27 12.11 -23.92
C GLU A 178 -6.76 11.80 -24.01
N PRO A 179 -6.37 10.51 -24.03
CA PRO A 179 -4.97 10.14 -24.26
C PRO A 179 -4.48 10.64 -25.63
N VAL A 180 -3.29 11.24 -25.65
CA VAL A 180 -2.63 11.76 -26.85
C VAL A 180 -1.46 10.86 -27.21
N GLU A 181 -1.37 10.50 -28.48
CA GLU A 181 -0.22 9.78 -29.01
C GLU A 181 0.92 10.74 -29.35
N VAL A 182 2.12 10.40 -28.91
CA VAL A 182 3.36 11.08 -29.25
C VAL A 182 4.31 10.07 -29.88
N ILE A 183 4.80 10.39 -31.09
CA ILE A 183 5.86 9.63 -31.76
C ILE A 183 7.13 10.47 -31.68
N GLY A 184 8.06 10.03 -30.85
CA GLY A 184 9.38 10.63 -30.65
C GLY A 184 10.51 9.76 -31.19
N ASP A 185 11.71 10.01 -30.69
CA ASP A 185 12.89 9.21 -31.03
C ASP A 185 12.82 7.79 -30.47
N ILE A 186 13.52 6.87 -31.12
CA ILE A 186 13.60 5.47 -30.67
C ILE A 186 14.35 5.36 -29.33
N GLU A 187 15.33 6.23 -29.12
CA GLU A 187 16.09 6.31 -27.87
C GLU A 187 15.32 7.15 -26.85
N ILE A 188 14.52 6.47 -26.02
CA ILE A 188 13.58 7.13 -25.09
C ILE A 188 14.16 7.42 -23.71
N VAL A 189 15.46 7.16 -23.47
CA VAL A 189 16.04 7.24 -22.11
C VAL A 189 15.88 8.63 -21.50
N ASP A 190 16.19 9.68 -22.26
CA ASP A 190 16.11 11.05 -21.77
C ASP A 190 14.65 11.48 -21.52
N ASP A 191 13.74 11.13 -22.43
CA ASP A 191 12.30 11.38 -22.27
C ASP A 191 11.71 10.63 -21.06
N PHE A 192 12.17 9.40 -20.82
CA PHE A 192 11.76 8.60 -19.67
C PHE A 192 12.28 9.22 -18.37
N VAL A 193 13.55 9.63 -18.34
CA VAL A 193 14.15 10.29 -17.17
C VAL A 193 13.48 11.63 -16.89
N ALA A 194 13.18 12.42 -17.92
CA ALA A 194 12.43 13.67 -17.81
C ALA A 194 11.04 13.43 -17.22
N ALA A 195 10.27 12.50 -17.81
CA ALA A 195 8.95 12.14 -17.32
C ALA A 195 8.95 11.60 -15.87
N PHE A 196 10.01 10.92 -15.45
CA PHE A 196 10.17 10.45 -14.07
C PHE A 196 10.50 11.58 -13.09
N ASN A 197 11.28 12.57 -13.52
CA ASN A 197 11.79 13.64 -12.65
C ASN A 197 10.91 14.90 -12.60
N ASP A 198 10.17 15.21 -13.67
CA ASP A 198 9.41 16.47 -13.79
C ASP A 198 8.16 16.51 -12.90
N ASP A 199 7.71 15.37 -12.38
CA ASP A 199 6.63 15.28 -11.39
C ASP A 199 6.84 14.02 -10.54
N PRO A 200 7.76 14.05 -9.54
CA PRO A 200 8.03 12.89 -8.72
C PRO A 200 6.76 12.52 -7.92
N PRO A 201 6.49 11.22 -7.70
CA PRO A 201 5.32 10.74 -6.97
C PRO A 201 5.23 11.27 -5.53
#